data_AF-A0A3L7PAP9-F1
#
_entry.id   AF-A0A3L7PAP9-F1
#
_cell.length_a   1.000
_cell.length_b   1.000
_cell.length_c   1.000
_cell.angle_alpha   90.00
_cell.angle_beta   90.00
_cell.angle_gamma   90.00
#
_symmetry.space_group_name_H-M   'P 1'
#
loop_
_entity.id
_entity.type
_entity.pdbx_description
1 polymer ?
#
loop_
_entity_poly.entity_id
_entity_poly.type
_entity_poly.pdbx_seq_one_letter_code
_entity_poly.pdbx_strand_id
1 'polypeptide(L)'
;MCLRLIAAVCIVLVSYGAGFGDESLTPPEKIERETRDVAGWTVHIDHRLVKAELKATAKALPLLKKQLTEIVDKVPKPAVAELRKVPLYFSPSYPGVQPRAEFHPGAGWLKDNGRDPIMEHSVEFTNIADFEAETIRMPNFVLHELAHAYHFRVLKEGFGNPSLIKAFEVAAASGKYDRVERSNGVHGKNSFEKAYAMSSPMEYFAETTEAYFSRNDFFPFNSKELQKHDPEMFDLLTELWGVQNR
;
A
#
# COMPACT_ATOMS: atom_id res chain seq x y z
N MET A 1 11.94 -2.28 -29.81
CA MET A 1 10.72 -1.50 -30.09
C MET A 1 9.55 -2.14 -29.36
N CYS A 2 8.74 -1.30 -28.70
CA CYS A 2 7.50 -1.59 -27.96
C CYS A 2 7.61 -2.33 -26.61
N LEU A 3 7.96 -1.58 -25.57
CA LEU A 3 7.38 -1.79 -24.23
C LEU A 3 5.91 -1.36 -24.29
N ARG A 4 4.99 -2.26 -23.93
CA ARG A 4 3.57 -1.92 -23.73
C ARG A 4 3.40 -1.39 -22.30
N LEU A 5 3.13 -0.09 -22.16
CA LEU A 5 2.43 0.45 -21.00
C LEU A 5 1.01 -0.10 -21.01
N ILE A 6 0.57 -0.69 -19.90
CA ILE A 6 -0.86 -0.91 -19.64
C ILE A 6 -1.22 0.03 -18.49
N ALA A 7 -1.75 1.19 -18.86
CA ALA A 7 -2.53 2.03 -17.97
C ALA A 7 -3.89 1.33 -17.75
N ALA A 8 -4.22 1.02 -16.50
CA ALA A 8 -5.54 0.52 -16.15
C ALA A 8 -6.54 1.69 -16.19
N VAL A 9 -7.28 1.81 -17.30
CA VAL A 9 -8.42 2.70 -17.42
C VAL A 9 -9.64 1.98 -16.83
N CYS A 10 -10.23 2.55 -15.78
CA CYS A 10 -11.56 2.14 -15.30
C CYS A 10 -12.61 2.51 -16.35
N ILE A 11 -13.01 1.55 -17.18
CA ILE A 11 -14.17 1.67 -18.07
C ILE A 11 -15.32 0.89 -17.44
N VAL A 12 -16.36 1.59 -17.02
CA VAL A 12 -17.66 0.99 -16.67
C VAL A 12 -18.38 0.68 -17.98
N LEU A 13 -18.42 -0.59 -18.37
CA LEU A 13 -19.29 -1.10 -19.43
C LEU A 13 -20.43 -1.89 -18.79
N VAL A 14 -21.63 -1.31 -18.83
CA VAL A 14 -22.87 -2.05 -18.56
C VAL A 14 -23.14 -2.93 -19.76
N SER A 15 -23.09 -4.25 -19.58
CA SER A 15 -23.59 -5.21 -20.56
C SER A 15 -24.50 -6.22 -19.85
N TYR A 16 -25.72 -6.31 -20.36
CA TYR A 16 -26.73 -7.29 -19.98
C TYR A 16 -26.61 -8.49 -20.94
N GLY A 17 -26.49 -9.71 -20.42
CA GLY A 17 -26.92 -10.90 -21.15
C GLY A 17 -26.06 -12.16 -21.06
N ALA A 18 -26.78 -13.25 -20.79
CA ALA A 18 -26.49 -14.68 -21.00
C ALA A 18 -25.56 -15.38 -19.99
N GLY A 19 -26.20 -16.20 -19.16
CA GLY A 19 -25.55 -17.03 -18.15
C GLY A 19 -24.75 -18.19 -18.72
N PHE A 20 -23.71 -18.54 -17.97
CA PHE A 20 -22.98 -19.79 -18.04
C PHE A 20 -22.66 -20.24 -16.60
N GLY A 21 -23.01 -21.49 -16.31
CA GLY A 21 -22.42 -22.36 -15.29
C GLY A 21 -22.23 -21.78 -13.88
N ASP A 22 -23.20 -22.05 -13.01
CA ASP A 22 -23.04 -21.99 -11.56
C ASP A 22 -22.08 -23.11 -11.11
N GLU A 23 -20.77 -22.90 -11.29
CA GLU A 23 -19.80 -23.51 -10.40
C GLU A 23 -19.92 -22.74 -9.09
N SER A 24 -20.73 -23.27 -8.18
CA SER A 24 -20.89 -22.71 -6.84
C SER A 24 -19.49 -22.55 -6.25
N LEU A 25 -19.00 -21.32 -6.15
CA LEU A 25 -17.78 -21.00 -5.41
C LEU A 25 -18.07 -21.41 -3.97
N THR A 26 -17.65 -22.61 -3.59
CA THR A 26 -17.62 -23.04 -2.21
C THR A 26 -16.94 -21.92 -1.42
N PRO A 27 -17.55 -21.40 -0.34
CA PRO A 27 -16.88 -20.43 0.51
C PRO A 27 -15.50 -20.97 0.84
N PRO A 28 -14.44 -20.15 0.78
CA PRO A 28 -13.09 -20.65 1.03
C PRO A 28 -13.13 -21.42 2.35
N GLU A 29 -12.65 -22.67 2.31
CA GLU A 29 -12.46 -23.48 3.50
C GLU A 29 -11.81 -22.60 4.56
N LYS A 30 -12.35 -22.61 5.78
CA LYS A 30 -11.95 -21.69 6.85
C LYS A 30 -10.42 -21.66 6.93
N ILE A 31 -9.83 -20.53 6.54
CA ILE A 31 -8.38 -20.40 6.47
C ILE A 31 -7.84 -20.29 7.89
N GLU A 32 -7.08 -21.31 8.30
CA GLU A 32 -6.40 -21.29 9.59
C GLU A 32 -5.22 -20.33 9.58
N ARG A 33 -5.14 -19.49 10.63
CA ARG A 33 -4.10 -18.48 10.76
C ARG A 33 -3.52 -18.49 12.17
N GLU A 34 -2.21 -18.35 12.26
CA GLU A 34 -1.53 -18.00 13.49
C GLU A 34 -1.63 -16.48 13.69
N THR A 35 -1.86 -16.01 14.92
CA THR A 35 -1.87 -14.58 15.23
C THR A 35 -0.69 -14.20 16.10
N ARG A 36 0.04 -13.15 15.72
CA ARG A 36 1.20 -12.62 16.45
C ARG A 36 1.07 -11.12 16.68
N ASP A 37 1.63 -10.65 17.79
CA ASP A 37 1.95 -9.23 17.95
C ASP A 37 3.31 -8.94 17.29
N VAL A 38 3.34 -7.95 16.40
CA VAL A 38 4.57 -7.46 15.78
C VAL A 38 4.62 -5.94 15.91
N ALA A 39 5.46 -5.43 16.81
CA ALA A 39 5.60 -4.00 17.08
C ALA A 39 4.28 -3.29 17.50
N GLY A 40 3.34 -4.04 18.09
CA GLY A 40 2.02 -3.55 18.47
C GLY A 40 0.94 -3.66 17.38
N TRP A 41 1.24 -4.30 16.24
CA TRP A 41 0.24 -4.69 15.25
C TRP A 41 -0.17 -6.14 15.43
N THR A 42 -1.44 -6.42 15.17
CA THR A 42 -1.95 -7.79 15.03
C THR A 42 -1.61 -8.30 13.63
N VAL A 43 -0.79 -9.35 13.55
CA VAL A 43 -0.39 -10.00 12.30
C VAL A 43 -0.96 -11.40 12.25
N HIS A 44 -1.77 -11.69 11.24
CA HIS A 44 -2.32 -13.00 10.96
C HIS A 44 -1.52 -13.69 9.86
N ILE A 45 -1.00 -14.88 10.13
CA ILE A 45 -0.15 -15.64 9.23
C ILE A 45 -0.89 -16.90 8.82
N ASP A 46 -1.21 -17.02 7.53
CA ASP A 46 -1.83 -18.21 6.97
C ASP A 46 -0.95 -19.46 7.20
N HIS A 47 -1.52 -20.51 7.78
CA HIS A 47 -0.81 -21.77 8.04
C HIS A 47 -0.24 -22.43 6.78
N ARG A 48 -0.78 -22.14 5.59
CA ARG A 48 -0.25 -22.61 4.31
C ARG A 48 1.16 -22.08 4.05
N LEU A 49 1.48 -20.86 4.47
CA LEU A 49 2.83 -20.29 4.36
C LEU A 49 3.83 -21.02 5.26
N VAL A 50 3.41 -21.43 6.45
CA VAL A 50 4.28 -22.20 7.37
C VAL A 50 4.62 -23.58 6.77
N LYS A 51 3.72 -24.17 6.00
CA LYS A 51 3.93 -25.47 5.34
C LYS A 51 4.74 -25.35 4.04
N ALA A 52 4.44 -24.37 3.19
CA ALA A 52 5.02 -24.24 1.86
C ALA A 52 6.23 -23.29 1.79
N GLU A 53 6.28 -22.26 2.65
CA GLU A 53 7.19 -21.13 2.55
C GLU A 53 7.83 -20.75 3.90
N LEU A 54 8.11 -21.76 4.74
CA LEU A 54 8.60 -21.55 6.11
C LEU A 54 9.81 -20.59 6.19
N LYS A 55 10.78 -20.78 5.29
CA LYS A 55 12.01 -19.97 5.27
C LYS A 55 11.72 -18.52 4.86
N ALA A 56 10.88 -18.30 3.86
CA ALA A 56 10.51 -16.95 3.41
C ALA A 56 9.69 -16.22 4.49
N THR A 57 8.72 -16.92 5.08
CA THR A 57 7.90 -16.39 6.18
C THR A 57 8.76 -16.00 7.39
N ALA A 58 9.70 -16.87 7.79
CA ALA A 58 10.63 -16.59 8.89
C ALA A 58 11.54 -15.38 8.62
N LYS A 59 11.83 -15.10 7.35
CA LYS A 59 12.63 -13.94 6.91
C LYS A 59 11.81 -12.66 6.80
N ALA A 60 10.56 -12.75 6.31
CA ALA A 60 9.67 -11.62 6.13
C ALA A 60 9.26 -10.98 7.47
N LEU A 61 9.06 -11.77 8.53
CA LEU A 61 8.61 -11.24 9.83
C LEU A 61 9.56 -10.23 10.49
N PRO A 62 10.89 -10.48 10.59
CA PRO A 62 11.83 -9.46 11.05
C PRO A 62 11.87 -8.21 10.18
N LEU A 63 11.69 -8.35 8.86
CA LEU A 63 11.66 -7.22 7.92
C LEU A 63 10.41 -6.36 8.11
N LEU A 64 9.24 -7.00 8.24
CA LEU A 64 8.00 -6.33 8.63
C LEU A 64 8.18 -5.60 9.97
N LYS A 65 8.74 -6.27 10.98
CA LYS A 65 8.99 -5.65 12.29
C LYS A 65 9.88 -4.41 12.17
N LYS A 66 10.92 -4.46 11.33
CA LYS A 66 11.82 -3.31 11.09
C LYS A 66 11.04 -2.13 10.50
N GLN A 67 10.25 -2.36 9.46
CA GLN A 67 9.44 -1.31 8.84
C GLN A 67 8.40 -0.73 9.80
N LEU A 68 7.67 -1.58 10.54
CA LEU A 68 6.71 -1.14 11.56
C LEU A 68 7.38 -0.36 12.70
N THR A 69 8.59 -0.73 13.11
CA THR A 69 9.34 0.00 14.14
C THR A 69 9.72 1.40 13.65
N GLU A 70 10.16 1.54 12.40
CA GLU A 70 10.42 2.85 11.80
C GLU A 70 9.15 3.71 11.77
N ILE A 71 7.98 3.13 11.44
CA ILE A 71 6.70 3.85 11.49
C ILE A 71 6.42 4.38 12.89
N VAL A 72 6.62 3.56 13.93
CA VAL A 72 6.46 3.98 15.34
C VAL A 72 7.38 5.14 15.70
N ASP A 73 8.60 5.14 15.17
CA ASP A 73 9.61 6.16 15.46
C ASP A 73 9.37 7.49 14.72
N LYS A 74 8.79 7.43 13.52
CA LYS A 74 8.69 8.58 12.60
C LYS A 74 7.32 9.24 12.56
N VAL A 75 6.24 8.46 12.71
CA VAL A 75 4.86 8.95 12.57
C VAL A 75 4.33 9.44 13.92
N PRO A 76 3.49 10.51 13.98
CA PRO A 76 2.92 11.00 15.22
C PRO A 76 2.21 9.91 16.03
N LYS A 77 2.45 9.88 17.35
CA LYS A 77 1.90 8.85 18.25
C LYS A 77 0.38 8.66 18.15
N PRO A 78 -0.45 9.71 18.03
CA PRO A 78 -1.89 9.54 17.82
C PRO A 78 -2.22 8.80 16.52
N ALA A 79 -1.53 9.11 15.42
CA ALA A 79 -1.71 8.42 14.15
C ALA A 79 -1.23 6.96 14.24
N VAL A 80 -0.10 6.68 14.88
CA VAL A 80 0.38 5.31 15.13
C VAL A 80 -0.66 4.48 15.90
N ALA A 81 -1.36 5.08 16.87
CA ALA A 81 -2.42 4.40 17.61
C ALA A 81 -3.59 3.99 16.70
N GLU A 82 -3.93 4.80 15.69
CA GLU A 82 -4.94 4.45 14.68
C GLU A 82 -4.44 3.37 13.71
N LEU A 83 -3.17 3.47 13.28
CA LEU A 83 -2.53 2.50 12.39
C LEU A 83 -2.46 1.09 13.00
N ARG A 84 -2.20 0.98 14.30
CA ARG A 84 -2.16 -0.33 15.00
C ARG A 84 -3.50 -1.06 15.06
N LYS A 85 -4.60 -0.35 14.80
CA LYS A 85 -5.93 -0.98 14.70
C LYS A 85 -6.15 -1.66 13.34
N VAL A 86 -5.25 -1.49 12.37
CA VAL A 86 -5.30 -2.15 11.06
C VAL A 86 -4.67 -3.54 11.20
N PRO A 87 -5.43 -4.63 10.99
CA PRO A 87 -4.85 -5.97 10.96
C PRO A 87 -3.93 -6.14 9.75
N LEU A 88 -2.91 -6.95 9.90
CA LEU A 88 -1.99 -7.30 8.82
C LEU A 88 -2.10 -8.79 8.52
N TYR A 89 -2.15 -9.18 7.24
CA TYR A 89 -2.28 -10.56 6.80
C TYR A 89 -1.10 -10.98 5.95
N PHE A 90 -0.47 -12.10 6.30
CA PHE A 90 0.44 -12.83 5.42
C PHE A 90 -0.34 -13.97 4.78
N SER A 91 -0.49 -13.91 3.46
CA SER A 91 -1.22 -14.88 2.64
C SER A 91 -0.30 -15.48 1.57
N PRO A 92 -0.54 -16.73 1.13
CA PRO A 92 0.06 -17.25 -0.10
C PRO A 92 -0.33 -16.39 -1.32
N SER A 93 0.48 -16.45 -2.37
CA SER A 93 0.13 -15.84 -3.65
C SER A 93 -1.11 -16.48 -4.27
N TYR A 94 -1.91 -15.67 -4.95
CA TYR A 94 -3.07 -16.13 -5.70
C TYR A 94 -2.64 -16.56 -7.12
N PRO A 95 -3.10 -17.71 -7.63
CA PRO A 95 -2.76 -18.15 -8.98
C PRO A 95 -3.10 -17.09 -10.04
N GLY A 96 -2.14 -16.78 -10.90
CA GLY A 96 -2.32 -15.81 -11.99
C GLY A 96 -2.35 -14.33 -11.55
N VAL A 97 -2.19 -14.04 -10.26
CA VAL A 97 -2.13 -12.69 -9.71
C VAL A 97 -0.69 -12.38 -9.30
N GLN A 98 -0.20 -11.19 -9.64
CA GLN A 98 1.12 -10.76 -9.20
C GLN A 98 1.13 -10.54 -7.68
N PRO A 99 2.05 -11.20 -6.93
CA PRO A 99 2.18 -10.99 -5.50
C PRO A 99 2.52 -9.54 -5.15
N ARG A 100 1.87 -9.00 -4.13
CA ARG A 100 2.02 -7.60 -3.69
C ARG A 100 1.59 -7.40 -2.24
N ALA A 101 1.82 -6.20 -1.73
CA ALA A 101 1.09 -5.66 -0.60
C ALA A 101 -0.16 -4.90 -1.12
N GLU A 102 -1.27 -4.94 -0.41
CA GLU A 102 -2.46 -4.14 -0.73
C GLU A 102 -3.38 -3.94 0.48
N PHE A 103 -3.91 -2.72 0.64
CA PHE A 103 -5.00 -2.42 1.56
C PHE A 103 -6.38 -2.75 0.96
N HIS A 104 -7.25 -3.37 1.76
CA HIS A 104 -8.58 -3.81 1.35
C HIS A 104 -9.69 -2.93 1.92
N PRO A 105 -10.28 -1.97 1.17
CA PRO A 105 -11.30 -1.06 1.71
C PRO A 105 -12.70 -1.66 1.82
N GLY A 106 -12.94 -2.87 1.29
CA GLY A 106 -14.27 -3.47 1.29
C GLY A 106 -14.30 -4.96 0.99
N ALA A 107 -15.24 -5.67 1.62
CA ALA A 107 -15.43 -7.12 1.50
C ALA A 107 -15.98 -7.58 0.13
N GLY A 108 -16.63 -6.70 -0.64
CA GLY A 108 -17.24 -7.06 -1.93
C GLY A 108 -16.21 -7.55 -2.94
N TRP A 109 -15.19 -6.72 -3.20
CA TRP A 109 -14.11 -7.07 -4.13
C TRP A 109 -13.35 -8.33 -3.69
N LEU A 110 -13.14 -8.50 -2.38
CA LEU A 110 -12.52 -9.72 -1.83
C LEU A 110 -13.32 -10.97 -2.24
N LYS A 111 -14.64 -10.97 -2.06
CA LYS A 111 -15.52 -12.09 -2.47
C LYS A 111 -15.45 -12.35 -3.97
N ASP A 112 -15.59 -11.28 -4.76
CA ASP A 112 -15.64 -11.38 -6.23
C ASP A 112 -14.33 -11.91 -6.83
N ASN A 113 -13.22 -11.81 -6.10
CA ASN A 113 -11.90 -12.29 -6.50
C ASN A 113 -11.45 -13.54 -5.74
N GLY A 114 -12.37 -14.25 -5.07
CA GLY A 114 -12.08 -15.51 -4.38
C GLY A 114 -11.15 -15.37 -3.17
N ARG A 115 -11.10 -14.17 -2.56
CA ARG A 115 -10.30 -13.87 -1.36
C ARG A 115 -11.16 -13.91 -0.10
N ASP A 116 -10.51 -14.05 1.04
CA ASP A 116 -11.18 -14.13 2.34
C ASP A 116 -11.77 -12.76 2.75
N PRO A 117 -13.10 -12.61 2.85
CA PRO A 117 -13.74 -11.32 3.15
C PRO A 117 -13.46 -10.82 4.57
N ILE A 118 -12.91 -11.66 5.46
CA ILE A 118 -12.49 -11.25 6.81
C ILE A 118 -11.34 -10.22 6.77
N MET A 119 -10.65 -10.10 5.63
CA MET A 119 -9.56 -9.17 5.41
C MET A 119 -10.05 -7.75 5.03
N GLU A 120 -11.36 -7.47 5.08
CA GLU A 120 -11.87 -6.11 4.94
C GLU A 120 -11.23 -5.17 5.98
N HIS A 121 -10.86 -3.97 5.52
CA HIS A 121 -10.16 -2.93 6.26
C HIS A 121 -8.79 -3.35 6.84
N SER A 122 -8.11 -4.26 6.16
CA SER A 122 -6.78 -4.75 6.53
C SER A 122 -5.76 -4.58 5.41
N VAL A 123 -4.48 -4.80 5.73
CA VAL A 123 -3.41 -4.88 4.72
C VAL A 123 -3.03 -6.35 4.53
N GLU A 124 -2.98 -6.80 3.29
CA GLU A 124 -2.55 -8.13 2.91
C GLU A 124 -1.20 -8.10 2.20
N PHE A 125 -0.31 -9.03 2.57
CA PHE A 125 0.97 -9.29 1.94
C PHE A 125 0.93 -10.68 1.31
N THR A 126 0.99 -10.73 -0.01
CA THR A 126 1.11 -11.97 -0.80
C THR A 126 2.51 -12.18 -1.37
N ASN A 127 3.35 -11.14 -1.35
CA ASN A 127 4.73 -11.13 -1.81
C ASN A 127 5.73 -11.69 -0.77
N ILE A 128 5.33 -12.69 0.03
CA ILE A 128 6.14 -13.21 1.14
C ILE A 128 7.51 -13.74 0.68
N ALA A 129 7.55 -14.41 -0.48
CA ALA A 129 8.78 -14.91 -1.08
C ALA A 129 9.76 -13.78 -1.48
N ASP A 130 9.24 -12.64 -1.95
CA ASP A 130 10.01 -11.51 -2.47
C ASP A 130 10.10 -10.34 -1.50
N PHE A 131 9.61 -10.50 -0.27
CA PHE A 131 9.45 -9.41 0.71
C PHE A 131 10.75 -8.63 0.93
N GLU A 132 11.90 -9.30 1.00
CA GLU A 132 13.20 -8.63 1.14
C GLU A 132 13.56 -7.79 -0.07
N ALA A 133 13.42 -8.34 -1.29
CA ALA A 133 13.68 -7.60 -2.51
C ALA A 133 12.77 -6.36 -2.59
N GLU A 134 11.53 -6.50 -2.15
CA GLU A 134 10.60 -5.38 -2.07
C GLU A 134 11.01 -4.35 -1.03
N THR A 135 11.50 -4.74 0.17
CA THR A 135 12.05 -3.77 1.14
C THR A 135 13.31 -3.04 0.64
N ILE A 136 14.02 -3.61 -0.34
CA ILE A 136 15.19 -2.95 -0.96
C ILE A 136 14.73 -1.95 -2.01
N ARG A 137 13.70 -2.30 -2.78
CA ARG A 137 13.12 -1.43 -3.82
C ARG A 137 12.33 -0.28 -3.19
N MET A 138 11.39 -0.60 -2.30
CA MET A 138 10.52 0.29 -1.53
C MET A 138 10.86 0.19 -0.03
N PRO A 139 11.70 1.08 0.51
CA PRO A 139 12.23 0.97 1.87
C PRO A 139 11.18 0.78 2.97
N ASN A 140 9.99 1.34 2.82
CA ASN A 140 8.88 1.17 3.77
C ASN A 140 7.51 1.04 3.07
N PHE A 141 7.34 0.08 2.15
CA PHE A 141 6.04 -0.19 1.51
C PHE A 141 4.93 -0.58 2.51
N VAL A 142 5.26 -1.01 3.73
CA VAL A 142 4.24 -1.20 4.78
C VAL A 142 3.62 0.14 5.20
N LEU A 143 4.41 1.23 5.24
CA LEU A 143 3.88 2.57 5.47
C LEU A 143 2.96 3.02 4.33
N HIS A 144 3.28 2.67 3.09
CA HIS A 144 2.41 2.92 1.93
C HIS A 144 1.00 2.36 2.14
N GLU A 145 0.90 1.06 2.42
CA GLU A 145 -0.40 0.41 2.63
C GLU A 145 -1.12 0.93 3.88
N LEU A 146 -0.36 1.20 4.95
CA LEU A 146 -0.92 1.80 6.16
C LEU A 146 -1.38 3.26 5.93
N ALA A 147 -0.80 3.98 4.98
CA ALA A 147 -1.27 5.30 4.57
C ALA A 147 -2.62 5.19 3.86
N HIS A 148 -2.84 4.20 2.99
CA HIS A 148 -4.17 3.93 2.46
C HIS A 148 -5.19 3.64 3.58
N ALA A 149 -4.81 2.81 4.55
CA ALA A 149 -5.67 2.52 5.69
C ALA A 149 -5.98 3.76 6.54
N TYR A 150 -5.00 4.64 6.76
CA TYR A 150 -5.19 5.90 7.48
C TYR A 150 -6.11 6.86 6.72
N HIS A 151 -5.87 7.02 5.41
CA HIS A 151 -6.69 7.81 4.52
C HIS A 151 -8.14 7.35 4.58
N PHE A 152 -8.39 6.04 4.49
CA PHE A 152 -9.73 5.48 4.53
C PHE A 152 -10.42 5.65 5.90
N ARG A 153 -9.71 5.39 7.00
CA ARG A 153 -10.32 5.21 8.34
C ARG A 153 -10.36 6.48 9.18
N VAL A 154 -9.40 7.39 8.98
CA VAL A 154 -9.13 8.50 9.91
C VAL A 154 -9.41 9.85 9.27
N LEU A 155 -9.01 10.03 8.00
CA LEU A 155 -9.20 11.31 7.34
C LEU A 155 -10.67 11.60 7.09
N LYS A 156 -11.03 12.90 7.16
CA LYS A 156 -12.38 13.37 6.86
C LYS A 156 -12.79 12.88 5.47
N GLU A 157 -13.95 12.23 5.40
CA GLU A 157 -14.54 11.66 4.18
C GLU A 157 -13.74 10.51 3.54
N GLY A 158 -12.77 9.94 4.26
CA GLY A 158 -12.00 8.80 3.78
C GLY A 158 -11.27 9.13 2.49
N PHE A 159 -11.34 8.22 1.51
CA PHE A 159 -10.83 8.44 0.14
C PHE A 159 -11.51 9.60 -0.61
N GLY A 160 -12.61 10.13 -0.10
CA GLY A 160 -13.27 11.33 -0.62
C GLY A 160 -12.70 12.64 -0.08
N ASN A 161 -11.58 12.62 0.65
CA ASN A 161 -11.04 13.82 1.29
C ASN A 161 -10.83 14.98 0.28
N PRO A 162 -11.58 16.10 0.40
CA PRO A 162 -11.61 17.12 -0.64
C PRO A 162 -10.28 17.89 -0.76
N SER A 163 -9.55 18.04 0.35
CA SER A 163 -8.24 18.70 0.33
C SER A 163 -7.21 17.88 -0.44
N LEU A 164 -7.20 16.54 -0.26
CA LEU A 164 -6.31 15.64 -1.00
C LEU A 164 -6.68 15.55 -2.48
N ILE A 165 -7.97 15.45 -2.81
CA ILE A 165 -8.42 15.44 -4.21
C ILE A 165 -7.95 16.72 -4.91
N LYS A 166 -8.16 17.89 -4.28
CA LYS A 166 -7.74 19.16 -4.84
C LYS A 166 -6.21 19.26 -5.00
N ALA A 167 -5.45 18.86 -3.98
CA ALA A 167 -3.98 18.87 -4.04
C ALA A 167 -3.47 17.95 -5.16
N PHE A 168 -4.06 16.76 -5.31
CA PHE A 168 -3.77 15.83 -6.40
C PHE A 168 -4.03 16.46 -7.78
N GLU A 169 -5.19 17.08 -7.98
CA GLU A 169 -5.55 17.73 -9.25
C GLU A 169 -4.54 18.84 -9.63
N VAL A 170 -4.15 19.67 -8.65
CA VAL A 170 -3.14 20.72 -8.84
C VAL A 170 -1.77 20.11 -9.18
N ALA A 171 -1.34 19.09 -8.43
CA ALA A 171 -0.08 18.40 -8.67
C ALA A 171 -0.03 17.75 -10.05
N ALA A 172 -1.10 17.05 -10.45
CA ALA A 172 -1.24 16.43 -11.76
C ALA A 172 -1.22 17.47 -12.90
N ALA A 173 -1.95 18.57 -12.75
CA ALA A 173 -2.00 19.64 -13.74
C ALA A 173 -0.65 20.38 -13.91
N SER A 174 0.17 20.42 -12.86
CA SER A 174 1.48 21.07 -12.91
C SER A 174 2.52 20.33 -13.75
N GLY A 175 2.33 19.02 -13.99
CA GLY A 175 3.28 18.16 -14.70
C GLY A 175 4.58 17.86 -13.94
N LYS A 176 4.74 18.34 -12.70
CA LYS A 176 5.99 18.18 -11.90
C LYS A 176 6.35 16.71 -11.63
N TYR A 177 5.37 15.82 -11.67
CA TYR A 177 5.51 14.38 -11.47
C TYR A 177 5.50 13.54 -12.77
N ASP A 178 5.40 14.15 -13.95
CA ASP A 178 5.25 13.39 -15.22
C ASP A 178 6.52 12.64 -15.63
N ARG A 179 7.67 13.05 -15.12
CA ARG A 179 8.95 12.36 -15.33
C ARG A 179 9.87 12.60 -14.15
N VAL A 180 9.83 11.68 -13.19
CA VAL A 180 10.68 11.72 -11.99
C VAL A 180 11.63 10.52 -12.00
N GLU A 181 12.70 10.63 -11.23
CA GLU A 181 13.60 9.49 -11.02
C GLU A 181 12.91 8.44 -10.14
N ARG A 182 13.08 7.17 -10.49
CA ARG A 182 12.71 6.02 -9.66
C ARG A 182 13.96 5.24 -9.29
N SER A 183 14.14 5.02 -8.00
CA SER A 183 15.17 4.15 -7.43
C SER A 183 14.72 2.69 -7.52
N ASN A 184 15.51 1.84 -8.17
CA ASN A 184 15.25 0.39 -8.22
C ASN A 184 16.03 -0.38 -7.12
N GLY A 185 16.31 0.30 -6.00
CA GLY A 185 17.06 -0.22 -4.86
C GLY A 185 18.59 -0.15 -5.04
N VAL A 186 19.33 -0.51 -3.98
CA VAL A 186 20.80 -0.32 -3.92
C VAL A 186 21.60 -1.07 -4.99
N HIS A 187 21.00 -2.07 -5.62
CA HIS A 187 21.61 -2.86 -6.70
C HIS A 187 20.95 -2.63 -8.07
N GLY A 188 19.85 -1.86 -8.12
CA GLY A 188 19.15 -1.53 -9.34
C GLY A 188 19.69 -0.26 -9.99
N LYS A 189 19.57 -0.16 -11.31
CA LYS A 189 19.79 1.11 -12.01
C LYS A 189 18.53 1.96 -11.87
N ASN A 190 18.70 3.25 -11.59
CA ASN A 190 17.56 4.16 -11.56
C ASN A 190 16.92 4.30 -12.94
N SER A 191 15.61 4.47 -12.96
CA SER A 191 14.79 4.76 -14.15
C SER A 191 14.17 6.16 -14.06
N PHE A 192 13.58 6.63 -15.15
CA PHE A 192 12.79 7.86 -15.19
C PHE A 192 11.44 7.57 -15.81
N GLU A 193 10.38 7.82 -15.07
CA GLU A 193 9.01 7.54 -15.48
C GLU A 193 8.04 8.48 -14.75
N LYS A 194 6.75 8.42 -15.09
CA LYS A 194 5.72 9.16 -14.36
C LYS A 194 5.63 8.62 -12.94
N ALA A 195 5.59 9.50 -11.95
CA ALA A 195 5.50 9.08 -10.55
C ALA A 195 4.25 8.25 -10.30
N TYR A 196 4.37 7.15 -9.55
CA TYR A 196 3.23 6.29 -9.23
C TYR A 196 2.14 7.04 -8.44
N ALA A 197 2.57 8.03 -7.65
CA ALA A 197 1.75 9.03 -6.99
C ALA A 197 0.68 9.66 -7.89
N MET A 198 0.91 9.76 -9.21
CA MET A 198 -0.04 10.38 -10.15
C MET A 198 -1.14 9.41 -10.66
N SER A 199 -1.24 8.22 -10.10
CA SER A 199 -2.26 7.23 -10.50
C SER A 199 -3.63 7.53 -9.89
N SER A 200 -3.68 8.04 -8.65
CA SER A 200 -4.91 8.46 -7.97
C SER A 200 -4.60 9.38 -6.77
N PRO A 201 -5.59 10.09 -6.19
CA PRO A 201 -5.40 10.80 -4.93
C PRO A 201 -4.93 9.91 -3.77
N MET A 202 -5.33 8.63 -3.77
CA MET A 202 -4.94 7.67 -2.75
C MET A 202 -3.45 7.33 -2.85
N GLU A 203 -2.97 7.09 -4.08
CA GLU A 203 -1.56 6.81 -4.36
C GLU A 203 -0.69 8.03 -4.13
N TYR A 204 -1.18 9.21 -4.51
CA TYR A 204 -0.52 10.48 -4.21
C TYR A 204 -0.29 10.66 -2.71
N PHE A 205 -1.31 10.38 -1.90
CA PHE A 205 -1.19 10.43 -0.45
C PHE A 205 -0.20 9.39 0.10
N ALA A 206 -0.24 8.15 -0.37
CA ALA A 206 0.62 7.08 0.12
C ALA A 206 2.11 7.29 -0.23
N GLU A 207 2.41 7.55 -1.50
CA GLU A 207 3.77 7.79 -2.00
C GLU A 207 4.42 9.02 -1.36
N THR A 208 3.67 10.12 -1.23
CA THR A 208 4.20 11.32 -0.58
C THR A 208 4.30 11.16 0.94
N THR A 209 3.49 10.31 1.56
CA THR A 209 3.66 9.91 2.97
C THR A 209 4.98 9.16 3.18
N GLU A 210 5.34 8.25 2.27
CA GLU A 210 6.64 7.57 2.32
C GLU A 210 7.79 8.56 2.25
N ALA A 211 7.74 9.50 1.31
CA ALA A 211 8.74 10.56 1.20
C ALA A 211 8.79 11.42 2.47
N TYR A 212 7.65 11.74 3.08
CA TYR A 212 7.56 12.64 4.22
C TYR A 212 8.15 12.02 5.51
N PHE A 213 7.82 10.76 5.83
CA PHE A 213 8.26 10.12 7.09
C PHE A 213 9.45 9.17 6.96
N SER A 214 9.69 8.62 5.77
CA SER A 214 10.72 7.63 5.50
C SER A 214 11.44 7.94 4.18
N ARG A 215 11.64 6.94 3.33
CA ARG A 215 12.21 7.05 2.00
C ARG A 215 11.27 6.44 0.97
N ASN A 216 10.85 7.23 -0.01
CA ASN A 216 10.10 6.75 -1.17
C ASN A 216 11.03 6.14 -2.23
N ASP A 217 10.52 5.28 -3.13
CA ASP A 217 11.28 4.78 -4.29
C ASP A 217 11.13 5.69 -5.53
N PHE A 218 10.09 6.52 -5.61
CA PHE A 218 9.99 7.62 -6.57
C PHE A 218 10.45 8.96 -5.99
N PHE A 219 11.06 9.81 -6.81
CA PHE A 219 11.35 11.19 -6.42
C PHE A 219 10.03 11.98 -6.27
N PRO A 220 9.85 12.79 -5.22
CA PRO A 220 10.81 13.12 -4.16
C PRO A 220 11.05 11.95 -3.20
N PHE A 221 12.32 11.66 -2.91
CA PHE A 221 12.69 10.47 -2.15
C PHE A 221 12.57 10.65 -0.63
N ASN A 222 12.61 11.89 -0.15
CA ASN A 222 12.61 12.22 1.27
C ASN A 222 11.93 13.57 1.55
N SER A 223 11.71 13.83 2.83
CA SER A 223 10.98 14.98 3.35
C SER A 223 11.51 16.33 2.84
N LYS A 224 12.84 16.50 2.75
CA LYS A 224 13.46 17.74 2.27
C LYS A 224 13.25 17.95 0.77
N GLU A 225 13.27 16.88 -0.01
CA GLU A 225 12.98 16.92 -1.43
C GLU A 225 11.50 17.18 -1.68
N LEU A 226 10.63 16.52 -0.91
CA LEU A 226 9.18 16.74 -0.99
C LEU A 226 8.84 18.20 -0.67
N GLN A 227 9.40 18.77 0.39
CA GLN A 227 9.17 20.18 0.75
C GLN A 227 9.56 21.15 -0.39
N LYS A 228 10.60 20.83 -1.16
CA LYS A 228 11.04 21.68 -2.27
C LYS A 228 10.23 21.45 -3.55
N HIS A 229 9.89 20.19 -3.82
CA HIS A 229 9.22 19.78 -5.05
C HIS A 229 7.72 20.03 -5.00
N ASP A 230 7.11 19.79 -3.84
CA ASP A 230 5.69 19.92 -3.58
C ASP A 230 5.42 20.49 -2.17
N PRO A 231 5.68 21.79 -1.95
CA PRO A 231 5.48 22.42 -0.65
C PRO A 231 4.03 22.37 -0.18
N GLU A 232 3.06 22.48 -1.09
CA GLU A 232 1.63 22.41 -0.76
C GLU A 232 1.26 21.04 -0.19
N MET A 233 1.77 19.96 -0.79
CA MET A 233 1.54 18.61 -0.27
C MET A 233 2.30 18.35 1.03
N PHE A 234 3.50 18.91 1.17
CA PHE A 234 4.26 18.83 2.41
C PHE A 234 3.48 19.44 3.58
N ASP A 235 2.91 20.63 3.38
CA ASP A 235 2.12 21.31 4.40
C ASP A 235 0.82 20.54 4.68
N LEU A 236 0.15 20.03 3.63
CA LEU A 236 -1.06 19.22 3.78
C LEU A 236 -0.79 17.93 4.56
N LEU A 237 0.31 17.22 4.31
CA LEU A 237 0.69 16.04 5.09
C LEU A 237 0.94 16.38 6.55
N THR A 238 1.57 17.52 6.82
CA THR A 238 1.81 18.01 8.19
C THR A 238 0.48 18.15 8.95
N GLU A 239 -0.54 18.73 8.31
CA GLU A 239 -1.90 18.84 8.86
C GLU A 239 -2.57 17.48 9.02
N LEU A 240 -2.66 16.69 7.93
CA LEU A 240 -3.45 15.46 7.89
C LEU A 240 -2.93 14.39 8.84
N TRP A 241 -1.61 14.30 9.03
CA TRP A 241 -1.00 13.37 9.98
C TRP A 241 -0.93 13.92 11.42
N GLY A 242 -1.34 15.16 11.64
CA GLY A 242 -1.30 15.81 12.96
C GLY A 242 0.11 16.02 13.48
N VAL A 243 1.06 16.36 12.59
CA VAL A 243 2.44 16.66 12.96
C VAL A 243 2.46 18.01 13.67
N GLN A 244 2.81 18.01 14.95
CA GLN A 244 3.00 19.26 15.68
C GLN A 244 4.32 19.91 15.27
N ASN A 245 4.25 21.15 14.78
CA ASN A 245 5.44 22.00 14.65
C ASN A 245 6.05 22.16 16.04
N ARG A 246 7.27 21.63 16.23
CA ARG A 246 8.05 21.83 17.46
C ARG A 246 8.62 23.24 17.51
#